data_AF-A0A377PNK7-F1
#
_entry.id   AF-A0A377PNK7-F1
#
_cell.length_a   1.000
_cell.length_b   1.000
_cell.length_c   1.000
_cell.angle_alpha   90.00
_cell.angle_beta   90.00
_cell.angle_gamma   90.00
#
_symmetry.space_group_name_H-M   'P 1'
#
loop_
_entity.id
_entity.type
_entity.pdbx_description
1 polymer ?
#
loop_
_entity_poly.entity_id
_entity_poly.type
_entity_poly.pdbx_seq_one_letter_code
_entity_poly.pdbx_strand_id
1 'polypeptide(L)' 'MLVVFGLIFYFMILRPQQKRAKEHKKLMDAISKGDEVLTNGGLIGRVTKVAETGYIAIALNDTTRSYHQT' A
#
# COMPACT_ATOMS: atom_id res chain seq x y z
N MET A 1 -28.58 -27.21 6.60
CA MET A 1 -27.91 -26.38 7.64
C MET A 1 -26.42 -26.20 7.39
N LEU A 2 -25.62 -27.26 7.16
CA LEU A 2 -24.18 -27.12 6.90
C LEU A 2 -23.82 -26.30 5.65
N VAL A 3 -24.61 -26.38 4.58
CA VAL A 3 -24.40 -25.59 3.35
C VAL A 3 -24.53 -24.08 3.57
N VAL A 4 -25.43 -23.67 4.46
CA VAL A 4 -25.65 -22.25 4.80
C VAL A 4 -24.47 -21.68 5.59
N PHE A 5 -23.95 -22.43 6.56
CA PHE A 5 -22.73 -22.05 7.28
C PHE A 5 -21.51 -21.98 6.35
N GLY A 6 -21.33 -22.94 5.44
CA GLY A 6 -20.24 -22.91 4.46
C GLY A 6 -20.26 -21.66 3.55
N LEU A 7 -21.45 -21.26 3.08
CA LEU A 7 -21.62 -20.05 2.28
C LEU A 7 -21.28 -18.76 3.07
N ILE A 8 -21.66 -18.69 4.34
CA ILE A 8 -21.35 -17.53 5.20
C ILE A 8 -19.84 -17.41 5.42
N PHE A 9 -19.15 -18.50 5.77
CA PHE A 9 -17.70 -18.49 5.95
C PHE A 9 -16.95 -18.17 4.65
N TYR A 10 -17.40 -18.71 3.51
CA TYR A 10 -16.84 -18.40 2.19
C TYR A 10 -16.93 -16.91 1.88
N PHE A 11 -18.11 -16.31 2.05
CA PHE A 11 -18.32 -14.88 1.80
C PHE A 11 -17.53 -14.01 2.79
N MET A 12 -17.44 -14.44 4.06
CA MET A 12 -16.73 -13.72 5.10
C MET A 12 -15.21 -13.71 4.89
N ILE A 13 -14.62 -14.72 4.26
CA ILE A 13 -13.16 -14.78 4.00
C ILE A 13 -12.81 -14.20 2.62
N LEU A 14 -13.58 -14.52 1.58
CA LEU A 14 -13.28 -14.08 0.22
C LEU A 14 -13.46 -12.56 0.04
N ARG A 15 -14.53 -12.00 0.62
CA ARG A 15 -14.83 -10.56 0.50
C ARG A 15 -13.76 -9.65 1.13
N PRO A 16 -13.23 -9.90 2.35
CA PRO A 16 -12.16 -9.07 2.89
C PRO A 16 -10.84 -9.25 2.15
N GLN A 17 -10.53 -10.44 1.61
CA GLN A 17 -9.30 -10.65 0.83
C GLN A 17 -9.33 -9.83 -0.46
N GLN A 18 -10.45 -9.84 -1.19
CA GLN A 18 -10.65 -9.01 -2.37
C GLN A 18 -10.60 -7.51 -2.04
N LYS A 19 -11.11 -7.11 -0.88
CA LYS A 19 -11.07 -5.72 -0.43
C LYS A 19 -9.64 -5.24 -0.15
N ARG A 20 -8.83 -6.04 0.55
CA ARG A 20 -7.41 -5.74 0.82
C ARG A 20 -6.58 -5.66 -0.47
N ALA A 21 -6.80 -6.56 -1.42
CA ALA A 21 -6.12 -6.52 -2.72
C ALA A 21 -6.50 -5.26 -3.53
N LYS A 22 -7.78 -4.89 -3.54
CA LYS A 22 -8.25 -3.65 -4.18
C LYS A 22 -7.69 -2.40 -3.50
N GLU A 23 -7.64 -2.37 -2.17
CA GLU A 23 -7.06 -1.27 -1.40
C GLU A 23 -5.56 -1.13 -1.67
N HIS A 24 -4.81 -2.23 -1.70
CA HIS A 24 -3.38 -2.20 -2.08
C HIS A 24 -3.17 -1.68 -3.49
N LYS A 25 -3.96 -2.16 -4.46
CA LYS A 25 -3.88 -1.66 -5.84
C LYS A 25 -4.21 -0.16 -5.91
N LYS A 26 -5.25 0.28 -5.20
CA LYS A 26 -5.63 1.69 -5.16
C LYS A 26 -4.54 2.58 -4.55
N LEU A 27 -3.83 2.10 -3.53
CA LEU A 27 -2.69 2.82 -2.95
C LEU A 27 -1.52 2.91 -3.93
N MET A 28 -1.25 1.85 -4.70
CA MET A 28 -0.22 1.89 -5.76
C MET A 28 -0.61 2.82 -6.90
N ASP A 29 -1.88 2.83 -7.32
CA ASP A 29 -2.38 3.75 -8.35
C ASP A 29 -2.43 5.21 -7.87
N ALA A 30 -2.62 5.43 -6.57
CA ALA A 30 -2.62 6.76 -5.98
C ALA A 30 -1.23 7.39 -5.92
N ILE A 31 -0.16 6.59 -5.99
CA ILE A 31 1.23 7.07 -5.96
C ILE A 31 1.74 7.16 -7.40
N SER A 32 2.05 8.37 -7.83
CA SER A 32 2.57 8.67 -9.15
C SER A 32 4.04 9.09 -9.11
N LYS A 33 4.71 8.98 -10.25
CA LYS A 33 6.08 9.51 -10.39
C LYS A 33 6.07 11.01 -10.17
N GLY A 34 6.93 11.49 -9.27
CA GLY A 34 7.03 12.90 -8.90
C GLY A 34 6.41 13.23 -7.54
N ASP A 35 5.62 12.33 -6.95
CA ASP A 35 5.02 12.51 -5.63
C ASP A 35 6.09 12.48 -4.53
N GLU A 36 5.88 13.30 -3.50
CA GLU A 36 6.66 13.24 -2.27
C GLU A 36 6.00 12.27 -1.29
N VAL A 37 6.81 11.36 -0.75
CA VAL A 37 6.36 10.29 0.14
C VAL A 37 7.16 10.32 1.44
N LEU A 38 6.42 10.20 2.55
CA LEU A 38 6.99 9.96 3.87
C LEU A 38 6.87 8.47 4.16
N THR A 39 8.01 7.81 4.36
CA THR A 39 8.04 6.41 4.78
C THR A 39 7.83 6.28 6.28
N ASN A 40 7.39 5.11 6.74
CA ASN A 40 7.23 4.82 8.17
C ASN A 40 8.53 4.96 8.99
N GLY A 41 9.70 4.98 8.35
CA GLY A 41 10.99 5.23 9.00
C GLY A 41 11.35 6.71 9.13
N GLY A 42 10.43 7.63 8.79
CA GLY A 42 10.69 9.08 8.82
C GLY A 42 11.51 9.60 7.64
N LEU A 43 11.74 8.78 6.61
CA LEU A 43 12.45 9.20 5.40
C LEU A 43 11.48 9.91 4.46
N ILE A 44 11.86 11.11 4.02
CA ILE A 44 11.15 11.89 3.01
C ILE A 44 11.91 11.77 1.69
N GLY A 45 11.20 11.47 0.61
CA GLY A 45 11.80 11.41 -0.72
C GLY A 45 10.77 11.56 -1.83
N ARG A 46 11.26 11.64 -3.06
CA ARG A 46 10.43 11.79 -4.27
C ARG A 46 10.39 10.49 -5.05
N VAL A 47 9.21 10.08 -5.51
CA VAL A 47 9.03 8.89 -6.35
C VAL A 47 9.64 9.10 -7.72
N THR A 48 10.64 8.28 -8.07
CA THR A 48 11.32 8.35 -9.38
C THR A 48 10.83 7.29 -10.36
N LYS A 49 10.31 6.18 -9.84
CA LYS A 49 9.74 5.10 -10.66
C LYS A 49 8.71 4.32 -9.87
N VAL A 50 7.57 4.03 -10.50
CA VAL A 50 6.56 3.08 -10.00
C VAL A 50 6.68 1.84 -10.88
N ALA A 51 6.97 0.68 -10.29
CA ALA A 51 7.03 -0.58 -11.03
C ALA A 51 5.73 -1.37 -10.85
N GLU A 52 5.23 -1.94 -11.96
CA GLU A 52 4.00 -2.75 -11.98
C GLU A 52 4.09 -4.01 -11.12
N THR A 53 5.31 -4.47 -10.84
CA THR A 53 5.64 -5.58 -9.93
C THR A 53 5.48 -5.25 -8.45
N GLY A 54 5.02 -4.05 -8.09
CA GLY A 54 4.64 -3.69 -6.71
C GLY A 54 5.74 -3.06 -5.87
N TYR A 55 6.82 -2.58 -6.50
CA TYR A 55 7.87 -1.80 -5.82
C TYR A 55 7.97 -0.39 -6.41
N ILE A 56 8.33 0.58 -5.55
CA ILE A 56 8.45 1.99 -5.91
C ILE A 56 9.89 2.42 -5.62
N ALA A 57 10.56 3.03 -6.60
CA ALA A 57 11.86 3.63 -6.41
C ALA A 57 11.69 5.08 -5.94
N ILE A 58 12.35 5.42 -4.84
CA ILE A 58 12.28 6.73 -4.20
C ILE A 58 13.69 7.31 -4.20
N ALA A 59 13.84 8.54 -4.71
CA ALA A 59 15.07 9.32 -4.53
C ALA A 59 14.99 10.05 -3.19
N LEU A 60 15.92 9.70 -2.29
CA LEU A 60 16.14 10.39 -1.03
C LEU A 60 17.20 11.47 -1.25
N ASN A 61 16.99 12.67 -0.74
CA ASN A 61 18.03 13.69 -0.71
C ASN A 61 18.96 13.45 0.49
N ASP A 62 20.23 13.86 0.40
CA ASP A 62 21.25 13.65 1.43
C ASP A 62 20.89 14.27 2.80
N THR A 63 19.98 15.24 2.81
CA THR A 63 19.44 15.82 4.05
C THR A 63 18.31 14.94 4.61
N THR A 64 18.68 13.74 5.10
CA THR A 64 17.74 12.84 5.78
C THR A 64 17.31 13.46 7.12
N ARG A 65 16.21 14.21 7.12
CA ARG A 65 15.56 14.70 8.34
C ARG A 65 14.49 13.70 8.76
N SER A 66 14.82 12.85 9.72
CA SER A 66 13.88 11.92 10.35
C SER A 66 12.88 12.70 11.20
N TYR A 67 11.67 12.90 10.69
CA TYR A 67 10.55 13.38 11.50
C TYR A 67 10.02 12.21 12.33
N HIS A 68 10.46 12.11 13.58
CA HIS A 68 9.78 11.31 14.60
C HIS A 68 8.58 12.12 15.09
N GLN A 69 7.39 11.81 14.59
CA GLN A 69 6.15 12.31 15.19
C GLN A 69 5.59 11.22 16.11
N THR A 70 5.69 11.48 17.42
CA THR A 70 5.06 10.71 18.51
C THR A 70 3.55 10.80 18.42
#